data_AF-A0A1D6MP12-F1
#
_entry.id   AF-A0A1D6MP12-F1
#
_cell.length_a   1.000
_cell.length_b   1.000
_cell.length_c   1.000
_cell.angle_alpha   90.00
_cell.angle_beta   90.00
_cell.angle_gamma   90.00
#
_symmetry.space_group_name_H-M   'P 1'
#
loop_
_entity.id
_entity.type
_entity.pdbx_description
1 polymer ?
#
loop_
_entity_poly.entity_id
_entity_poly.type
_entity_poly.pdbx_seq_one_letter_code
_entity_poly.pdbx_strand_id
1 'polypeptide(L)'
;MVLGTLEDVFKSEMLFSLSRLSSKSIILFSDQVDLLLLFMDHNSSSMKSVALKCMCFMFRRNICHFPVIRNVFGRLFPLIDDEDFPLDCKSDVLRILQKMLCSKTSSNHRANGSELSKLLLAAESSLDSSCLEVQGTALEILVEIFCILKEVGSDNISVLKGSSFAHAEWQGITNNVPLTEDNSMNGPLCKIIAMIVNHIISLANEVASRDICISSAVDKAYKTPFRLMLKLVSCYPSAAAVTLHILKSLVKELFLINGSDYSEVS
;
A
#
# COMPACT_ATOMS: atom_id res chain seq x y z
N MET A 1 -31.89 2.58 13.12
CA MET A 1 -31.93 1.11 13.34
C MET A 1 -30.54 0.54 13.60
N VAL A 2 -29.53 0.80 12.76
CA VAL A 2 -28.14 0.31 12.94
C VAL A 2 -27.47 0.79 14.23
N LEU A 3 -27.67 2.06 14.61
CA LEU A 3 -27.11 2.66 15.83
C LEU A 3 -27.86 2.27 17.13
N GLY A 4 -28.89 1.41 17.04
CA GLY A 4 -29.69 0.99 18.19
C GLY A 4 -29.06 -0.17 18.98
N THR A 5 -29.83 -0.74 19.90
CA THR A 5 -29.43 -1.88 20.79
C THR A 5 -29.36 -3.23 20.07
N LEU A 6 -29.22 -3.23 18.75
CA LEU A 6 -29.12 -4.45 17.97
C LEU A 6 -27.80 -5.17 18.28
N GLU A 7 -27.81 -6.49 18.28
CA GLU A 7 -26.59 -7.28 18.50
C GLU A 7 -25.54 -7.01 17.40
N ASP A 8 -24.27 -7.07 17.78
CA ASP A 8 -23.14 -6.75 16.89
C ASP A 8 -23.13 -7.61 15.62
N VAL A 9 -23.59 -8.86 15.72
CA VAL A 9 -23.72 -9.76 14.56
C VAL A 9 -24.66 -9.18 13.51
N PHE A 10 -25.87 -8.77 13.90
CA PHE A 10 -26.83 -8.17 12.96
C PHE A 10 -26.39 -6.79 12.48
N LYS A 11 -25.74 -6.00 13.34
CA LYS A 11 -25.13 -4.72 12.92
C LYS A 11 -24.10 -4.94 11.83
N SER A 12 -23.25 -5.97 11.97
CA SER A 12 -22.21 -6.27 11.01
C SER A 12 -22.77 -6.61 9.62
N GLU A 13 -23.78 -7.48 9.56
CA GLU A 13 -24.42 -7.90 8.31
C GLU A 13 -25.14 -6.73 7.62
N MET A 14 -25.79 -5.87 8.42
CA MET A 14 -26.45 -4.68 7.91
C MET A 14 -25.43 -3.66 7.39
N LEU A 15 -24.30 -3.44 8.07
CA LEU A 15 -23.22 -2.59 7.58
C LEU A 15 -22.66 -3.09 6.25
N PHE A 16 -22.45 -4.41 6.10
CA PHE A 16 -22.01 -4.99 4.82
C PHE A 16 -23.02 -4.78 3.71
N SER A 17 -24.31 -5.02 3.99
CA SER A 17 -25.39 -4.87 3.02
C SER A 17 -25.53 -3.42 2.54
N LEU A 18 -25.52 -2.46 3.48
CA LEU A 18 -25.55 -1.03 3.17
C LEU A 18 -24.31 -0.60 2.39
N SER A 19 -23.12 -1.03 2.81
CA SER A 19 -21.87 -0.73 2.11
C SER A 19 -21.86 -1.28 0.68
N ARG A 20 -22.46 -2.45 0.45
CA ARG A 20 -22.64 -3.01 -0.89
C ARG A 20 -23.55 -2.15 -1.77
N LEU A 21 -24.67 -1.69 -1.23
CA LEU A 21 -25.59 -0.80 -1.94
C LEU A 21 -24.94 0.56 -2.24
N SER A 22 -24.37 1.20 -1.22
CA SER A 22 -23.72 2.51 -1.33
C SER A 22 -22.46 2.48 -2.19
N SER A 23 -21.77 1.34 -2.30
CA SER A 23 -20.61 1.22 -3.20
C SER A 23 -20.94 1.37 -4.69
N LYS A 24 -22.22 1.42 -5.06
CA LYS A 24 -22.66 1.63 -6.45
C LYS A 24 -23.37 2.97 -6.63
N SER A 25 -23.54 3.74 -5.55
CA SER A 25 -24.32 4.97 -5.54
C SER A 25 -23.45 6.12 -5.06
N ILE A 26 -23.19 7.09 -5.94
CA ILE A 26 -22.46 8.31 -5.59
C ILE A 26 -23.19 9.08 -4.48
N ILE A 27 -24.53 9.07 -4.52
CA ILE A 27 -25.39 9.79 -3.56
C ILE A 27 -25.23 9.20 -2.16
N LEU A 28 -25.30 7.87 -2.03
CA LEU A 28 -25.27 7.19 -0.73
C LEU A 28 -23.85 6.93 -0.21
N PHE A 29 -22.82 7.20 -1.03
CA PHE A 29 -21.44 6.90 -0.68
C PHE A 29 -21.00 7.72 0.55
N SER A 30 -21.25 9.03 0.55
CA SER A 30 -20.84 9.91 1.65
C SER A 30 -21.54 9.53 2.95
N ASP A 31 -22.86 9.40 2.92
CA ASP A 31 -23.67 9.05 4.11
C ASP A 31 -23.24 7.73 4.73
N GLN A 32 -22.93 6.74 3.89
CA GLN A 32 -22.45 5.45 4.36
C GLN A 32 -21.04 5.53 4.94
N VAL A 33 -20.15 6.35 4.37
CA VAL A 33 -18.82 6.57 4.94
C VAL A 33 -18.93 7.26 6.30
N ASP A 34 -19.79 8.27 6.44
CA ASP A 34 -20.01 8.96 7.71
C ASP A 34 -20.58 8.01 8.77
N LEU A 35 -21.53 7.14 8.40
CA LEU A 35 -22.03 6.08 9.28
C LEU A 35 -20.90 5.12 9.72
N LEU A 36 -20.05 4.68 8.79
CA LEU A 36 -18.94 3.77 9.10
C LEU A 36 -17.91 4.42 10.03
N LEU A 37 -17.65 5.72 9.90
CA LEU A 37 -16.78 6.46 10.80
C LEU A 37 -17.32 6.49 12.24
N LEU A 38 -18.64 6.54 12.45
CA LEU A 38 -19.22 6.43 13.79
C LEU A 38 -18.90 5.08 14.47
N PHE A 39 -18.80 4.01 13.68
CA PHE A 39 -18.43 2.69 14.19
C PHE A 39 -16.93 2.54 14.49
N MET A 40 -16.09 3.48 14.05
CA MET A 40 -14.67 3.51 14.44
C MET A 40 -14.47 3.95 15.89
N ASP A 41 -15.41 4.72 16.44
CA ASP A 41 -15.41 5.13 17.86
C ASP A 41 -16.13 4.10 18.76
N HIS A 42 -16.58 2.96 18.20
CA HIS A 42 -17.30 1.92 18.96
C HIS A 42 -16.37 1.13 19.89
N ASN A 43 -16.82 0.79 21.10
CA ASN A 43 -16.00 0.08 22.09
C ASN A 43 -15.60 -1.35 21.66
N SER A 44 -16.35 -1.94 20.73
CA SER A 44 -16.10 -3.30 20.21
C SER A 44 -15.06 -3.28 19.09
N SER A 45 -13.91 -3.90 19.31
CA SER A 45 -12.84 -4.04 18.31
C SER A 45 -13.30 -4.76 17.04
N SER A 46 -14.19 -5.75 17.17
CA SER A 46 -14.78 -6.46 16.04
C SER A 46 -15.61 -5.53 15.15
N MET A 47 -16.38 -4.60 15.74
CA MET A 47 -17.16 -3.62 15.00
C MET A 47 -16.28 -2.60 14.26
N LYS A 48 -15.16 -2.17 14.86
CA LYS A 48 -14.17 -1.34 14.17
C LYS A 48 -13.59 -2.06 12.95
N SER A 49 -13.22 -3.33 13.10
CA SER A 49 -12.72 -4.16 11.98
C SER A 49 -13.76 -4.31 10.86
N VAL A 50 -15.04 -4.54 11.22
CA VAL A 50 -16.13 -4.61 10.24
C VAL A 50 -16.30 -3.28 9.51
N ALA A 51 -16.26 -2.16 10.22
CA ALA A 51 -16.39 -0.83 9.63
C ALA A 51 -15.24 -0.55 8.65
N LEU A 52 -14.00 -0.89 9.01
CA LEU A 52 -12.85 -0.81 8.11
C LEU A 52 -13.00 -1.69 6.87
N LYS A 53 -13.39 -2.96 7.02
CA LYS A 53 -13.60 -3.86 5.89
C LYS A 53 -14.67 -3.33 4.93
N CYS A 54 -15.74 -2.75 5.47
CA CYS A 54 -16.78 -2.08 4.70
C CYS A 54 -16.23 -0.86 3.94
N MET A 55 -15.45 0.00 4.60
CA MET A 55 -14.79 1.13 3.95
C MET A 55 -13.82 0.64 2.85
N CYS A 56 -12.94 -0.30 3.15
CA CYS A 56 -12.03 -0.94 2.20
C CYS A 56 -12.77 -1.44 0.95
N PHE A 57 -13.92 -2.08 1.12
CA PHE A 57 -14.76 -2.53 0.02
C PHE A 57 -15.33 -1.36 -0.80
N MET A 58 -15.81 -0.31 -0.15
CA MET A 58 -16.40 0.87 -0.81
C MET A 58 -15.35 1.66 -1.61
N PHE A 59 -14.19 1.93 -1.02
CA PHE A 59 -13.09 2.68 -1.63
C PHE A 59 -12.40 1.93 -2.78
N ARG A 60 -12.56 0.60 -2.87
CA ARG A 60 -12.08 -0.19 -4.03
C ARG A 60 -12.79 0.14 -5.33
N ARG A 61 -14.04 0.65 -5.29
CA ARG A 61 -14.92 0.74 -6.47
C ARG A 61 -15.24 2.17 -6.91
N ASN A 62 -15.09 3.16 -6.04
CA ASN A 62 -15.59 4.50 -6.29
C ASN A 62 -14.50 5.55 -6.35
N ILE A 63 -14.81 6.62 -7.09
CA ILE A 63 -14.06 7.86 -7.08
C ILE A 63 -14.51 8.66 -5.85
N CYS A 64 -13.56 9.16 -5.08
CA CYS A 64 -13.82 9.83 -3.82
C CYS A 64 -13.95 11.34 -4.01
N HIS A 65 -14.90 11.97 -3.30
CA HIS A 65 -15.07 13.43 -3.27
C HIS A 65 -14.21 14.08 -2.18
N PHE A 66 -13.81 15.33 -2.37
CA PHE A 66 -12.91 16.06 -1.45
C PHE A 66 -13.37 16.09 0.02
N PRO A 67 -14.65 16.38 0.34
CA PRO A 67 -15.09 16.47 1.73
C PRO A 67 -14.97 15.12 2.45
N VAL A 68 -15.27 14.04 1.73
CA VAL A 68 -15.11 12.65 2.21
C VAL A 68 -13.63 12.33 2.43
N ILE A 69 -12.74 12.78 1.53
CA ILE A 69 -11.29 12.56 1.64
C ILE A 69 -10.74 13.15 2.93
N ARG A 70 -11.02 14.43 3.20
CA ARG A 70 -10.48 15.13 4.37
C ARG A 70 -10.98 14.53 5.69
N ASN A 71 -12.28 14.20 5.77
CA ASN A 71 -12.88 13.63 6.98
C ASN A 71 -12.28 12.26 7.30
N VAL A 72 -12.26 11.36 6.32
CA VAL A 72 -11.74 10.01 6.47
C VAL A 72 -10.23 10.02 6.72
N PHE A 73 -9.46 10.87 6.04
CA PHE A 73 -8.02 11.00 6.30
C PHE A 73 -7.75 11.42 7.75
N GLY A 74 -8.42 12.48 8.24
CA GLY A 74 -8.23 12.96 9.60
C GLY A 74 -8.59 11.94 10.68
N ARG A 75 -9.55 11.04 10.40
CA ARG A 75 -9.96 9.99 11.33
C ARG A 75 -9.13 8.71 11.26
N LEU A 76 -8.71 8.29 10.06
CA LEU A 76 -8.00 7.03 9.89
C LEU A 76 -6.49 7.17 10.05
N PHE A 77 -5.90 8.31 9.67
CA PHE A 77 -4.44 8.50 9.73
C PHE A 77 -3.85 8.25 11.13
N PRO A 78 -4.43 8.76 12.24
CA PRO A 78 -3.89 8.49 13.58
C PRO A 78 -3.86 7.02 13.99
N LEU A 79 -4.65 6.15 13.34
CA LEU A 79 -4.74 4.72 13.67
C LEU A 79 -3.53 3.92 13.18
N ILE A 80 -2.69 4.49 12.31
CA ILE A 80 -1.47 3.83 11.82
C ILE A 80 -0.46 3.71 12.97
N ASP A 81 -0.31 4.80 13.73
CA ASP A 81 0.63 4.92 14.84
C ASP A 81 0.04 4.44 16.17
N ASP A 82 -1.22 3.98 16.19
CA ASP A 82 -1.87 3.43 17.38
C ASP A 82 -1.39 2.00 17.63
N GLU A 83 -0.57 1.81 18.67
CA GLU A 83 -0.02 0.51 19.06
C GLU A 83 -1.09 -0.51 19.50
N ASP A 84 -2.21 -0.02 20.04
CA ASP A 84 -3.32 -0.88 20.46
C ASP A 84 -4.21 -1.31 19.28
N PHE A 85 -3.95 -0.76 18.08
CA PHE A 85 -4.74 -1.05 16.89
C PHE A 85 -4.28 -2.33 16.18
N PRO A 86 -5.18 -3.27 15.83
CA PRO A 86 -4.80 -4.53 15.20
C PRO A 86 -4.03 -4.36 13.88
N LEU A 87 -2.96 -5.15 13.70
CA LEU A 87 -2.07 -5.06 12.51
C LEU A 87 -2.80 -5.30 11.19
N ASP A 88 -3.72 -6.26 11.16
CA ASP A 88 -4.59 -6.54 10.01
C ASP A 88 -5.46 -5.33 9.66
N CYS A 89 -5.93 -4.60 10.68
CA CYS A 89 -6.68 -3.37 10.50
C CYS A 89 -5.81 -2.19 10.04
N LYS A 90 -4.53 -2.11 10.45
CA LYS A 90 -3.57 -1.10 9.94
C LYS A 90 -3.32 -1.22 8.45
N SER A 91 -3.21 -2.45 7.94
CA SER A 91 -3.12 -2.73 6.49
C SER A 91 -4.33 -2.20 5.72
N ASP A 92 -5.54 -2.40 6.27
CA ASP A 92 -6.77 -1.88 5.67
C ASP A 92 -6.84 -0.35 5.72
N VAL A 93 -6.40 0.29 6.80
CA VAL A 93 -6.28 1.76 6.90
C VAL A 93 -5.36 2.30 5.81
N LEU A 94 -4.14 1.76 5.69
CA LEU A 94 -3.18 2.17 4.66
C LEU A 94 -3.77 2.02 3.25
N ARG A 95 -4.47 0.92 2.99
CA ARG A 95 -5.13 0.66 1.70
C ARG A 95 -6.24 1.65 1.39
N ILE A 96 -7.04 2.05 2.39
CA ILE A 96 -8.08 3.08 2.23
C ILE A 96 -7.43 4.42 1.87
N LEU A 97 -6.43 4.85 2.65
CA LEU A 97 -5.72 6.12 2.42
C LEU A 97 -5.03 6.16 1.05
N GLN A 98 -4.39 5.06 0.65
CA GLN A 98 -3.81 4.92 -0.68
C GLN A 98 -4.86 5.12 -1.78
N LYS A 99 -6.02 4.47 -1.67
CA LYS A 99 -7.07 4.57 -2.70
C LYS A 99 -7.65 5.97 -2.78
N MET A 100 -7.78 6.66 -1.65
CA MET A 100 -8.27 8.02 -1.61
C MET A 100 -7.31 9.00 -2.26
N LEU A 101 -6.01 8.90 -1.93
CA LEU A 101 -5.02 9.89 -2.33
C LEU A 101 -4.37 9.60 -3.69
N CYS A 102 -4.30 8.33 -4.10
CA CYS A 102 -3.56 7.89 -5.27
C CYS A 102 -4.42 7.33 -6.42
N SER A 103 -5.73 7.62 -6.44
CA SER A 103 -6.62 7.13 -7.50
C SER A 103 -6.36 7.85 -8.84
N LYS A 104 -6.09 7.09 -9.92
CA LYS A 104 -5.78 7.59 -11.28
C LYS A 104 -6.83 8.53 -11.90
N THR A 105 -8.08 8.44 -11.45
CA THR A 105 -9.19 9.27 -11.92
C THR A 105 -9.25 10.64 -11.24
N SER A 106 -8.33 10.92 -10.31
CA SER A 106 -8.21 12.19 -9.63
C SER A 106 -7.38 13.22 -10.42
N SER A 107 -7.29 13.14 -11.75
CA SER A 107 -6.53 14.11 -12.57
C SER A 107 -6.98 15.58 -12.37
N ASN A 108 -8.15 15.80 -11.78
CA ASN A 108 -8.66 17.12 -11.37
C ASN A 108 -8.47 17.46 -9.87
N HIS A 109 -8.07 16.47 -9.08
CA HIS A 109 -7.78 16.58 -7.66
C HIS A 109 -6.26 16.67 -7.50
N ARG A 110 -5.74 17.89 -7.35
CA ARG A 110 -4.40 18.06 -6.77
C ARG A 110 -4.43 17.38 -5.42
N ALA A 111 -3.87 16.17 -5.35
CA ALA A 111 -3.67 15.49 -4.10
C ALA A 111 -2.98 16.47 -3.15
N ASN A 112 -3.59 16.70 -1.98
CA ASN A 112 -3.07 17.64 -1.01
C ASN A 112 -1.64 17.21 -0.68
N GLY A 113 -0.64 17.99 -1.10
CA GLY A 113 0.78 17.61 -0.93
C GLY A 113 1.13 17.31 0.52
N SER A 114 0.45 17.95 1.48
CA SER A 114 0.57 17.64 2.91
C SER A 114 0.05 16.24 3.28
N GLU A 115 -1.07 15.79 2.72
CA GLU A 115 -1.64 14.47 3.03
C GLU A 115 -0.85 13.37 2.34
N LEU A 116 -0.37 13.61 1.11
CA LEU A 116 0.56 12.71 0.43
C LEU A 116 1.88 12.58 1.19
N SER A 117 2.44 13.66 1.72
CA SER A 117 3.66 13.63 2.52
C SER A 117 3.49 12.80 3.79
N LYS A 118 2.36 12.99 4.48
CA LYS A 118 2.00 12.17 5.66
C LYS A 118 1.84 10.70 5.31
N LEU A 119 1.16 10.38 4.21
CA LEU A 119 1.00 9.01 3.73
C LEU A 119 2.35 8.38 3.33
N LEU A 120 3.24 9.16 2.69
CA LEU A 120 4.59 8.73 2.35
C LEU A 120 5.38 8.33 3.60
N LEU A 121 5.39 9.18 4.62
CA LEU A 121 6.10 8.92 5.87
C LEU A 121 5.53 7.71 6.63
N ALA A 122 4.21 7.57 6.65
CA ALA A 122 3.54 6.43 7.25
C ALA A 122 3.81 5.12 6.49
N ALA A 123 3.90 5.17 5.17
CA ALA A 123 4.32 4.02 4.37
C ALA A 123 5.79 3.68 4.64
N GLU A 124 6.65 4.70 4.73
CA GLU A 124 8.07 4.51 5.04
C GLU A 124 8.29 3.82 6.39
N SER A 125 7.62 4.28 7.45
CA SER A 125 7.69 3.62 8.77
C SER A 125 7.10 2.20 8.77
N SER A 126 6.10 1.95 7.92
CA SER A 126 5.46 0.64 7.80
C SER A 126 6.31 -0.41 7.07
N LEU A 127 7.40 -0.01 6.42
CA LEU A 127 8.32 -0.94 5.74
C LEU A 127 9.09 -1.82 6.73
N ASP A 128 9.33 -1.34 7.94
CA ASP A 128 10.01 -2.07 9.01
C ASP A 128 9.05 -2.95 9.84
N SER A 129 7.76 -2.98 9.48
CA SER A 129 6.75 -3.81 10.14
C SER A 129 7.10 -5.29 10.06
N SER A 130 6.87 -6.06 11.12
CA SER A 130 6.98 -7.52 11.09
C SER A 130 5.88 -8.20 10.27
N CYS A 131 4.84 -7.46 9.86
CA CYS A 131 3.72 -7.97 9.09
C CYS A 131 3.94 -7.77 7.59
N LEU A 132 4.07 -8.86 6.83
CA LEU A 132 4.27 -8.82 5.37
C LEU A 132 3.11 -8.13 4.64
N GLU A 133 1.86 -8.25 5.10
CA GLU A 133 0.75 -7.55 4.44
C GLU A 133 0.84 -6.02 4.57
N VAL A 134 1.32 -5.55 5.72
CA VAL A 134 1.56 -4.12 5.99
C VAL A 134 2.73 -3.63 5.13
N GLN A 135 3.85 -4.36 5.13
CA GLN A 135 5.00 -4.05 4.27
C GLN A 135 4.64 -4.01 2.79
N GLY A 136 3.89 -5.00 2.30
CA GLY A 136 3.46 -5.07 0.91
C GLY A 136 2.57 -3.88 0.54
N THR A 137 1.64 -3.49 1.42
CA THR A 137 0.78 -2.31 1.22
C THR A 137 1.60 -1.02 1.24
N ALA A 138 2.59 -0.90 2.12
CA ALA A 138 3.53 0.22 2.15
C ALA A 138 4.32 0.35 0.84
N LEU A 139 4.86 -0.75 0.30
CA LEU A 139 5.54 -0.78 -0.99
C LEU A 139 4.62 -0.34 -2.13
N GLU A 140 3.36 -0.79 -2.15
CA GLU A 140 2.38 -0.32 -3.14
C GLU A 140 2.16 1.20 -3.04
N ILE A 141 2.10 1.76 -1.83
CA ILE A 141 1.94 3.20 -1.61
C ILE A 141 3.15 3.97 -2.13
N LEU A 142 4.37 3.56 -1.79
CA LEU A 142 5.59 4.22 -2.23
C LEU A 142 5.67 4.28 -3.75
N VAL A 143 5.53 3.14 -4.43
CA VAL A 143 5.60 3.09 -5.90
C VAL A 143 4.53 3.99 -6.54
N GLU A 144 3.33 4.03 -5.97
CA GLU A 144 2.24 4.87 -6.47
C GLU A 144 2.54 6.37 -6.30
N ILE A 145 2.96 6.80 -5.09
CA ILE A 145 3.32 8.19 -4.82
C ILE A 145 4.46 8.63 -5.75
N PHE A 146 5.47 7.77 -5.96
CA PHE A 146 6.58 8.08 -6.86
C PHE A 146 6.15 8.20 -8.33
N CYS A 147 5.22 7.37 -8.80
CA CYS A 147 4.67 7.54 -10.14
C CYS A 147 3.86 8.85 -10.26
N ILE A 148 3.06 9.21 -9.24
CA ILE A 148 2.31 10.47 -9.20
C ILE A 148 3.25 11.68 -9.24
N LEU A 149 4.32 11.66 -8.44
CA LEU A 149 5.32 12.73 -8.42
C LEU A 149 6.00 12.89 -9.79
N LYS A 150 6.19 11.81 -10.55
CA LYS A 150 6.69 11.90 -11.93
C LYS A 150 5.71 12.63 -12.85
N GLU A 151 4.43 12.27 -12.78
CA GLU A 151 3.39 12.79 -13.67
C GLU A 151 3.12 14.28 -13.42
N VAL A 152 3.17 14.73 -12.16
CA VAL A 152 2.87 16.13 -11.80
C VAL A 152 4.09 17.06 -11.94
N GLY A 153 5.30 16.52 -12.12
CA GLY A 153 6.54 17.29 -12.27
C GLY A 153 7.17 17.75 -10.94
N SER A 154 8.34 18.41 -11.03
CA SER A 154 9.21 18.77 -9.90
C SER A 154 8.61 19.74 -8.87
N ASP A 155 7.45 20.35 -9.14
CA ASP A 155 6.87 21.38 -8.28
C ASP A 155 6.35 20.83 -6.94
N ASN A 156 6.26 19.50 -6.79
CA ASN A 156 5.79 18.83 -5.57
C ASN A 156 6.91 18.20 -4.72
N ILE A 157 8.17 18.63 -4.85
CA ILE A 157 9.29 18.20 -3.99
C ILE A 157 8.96 18.34 -2.48
N SER A 158 8.06 19.25 -2.11
CA SER A 158 7.57 19.38 -0.74
C SER A 158 6.92 18.12 -0.17
N VAL A 159 6.38 17.22 -1.01
CA VAL A 159 5.80 15.94 -0.58
C VAL A 159 6.87 15.03 0.02
N LEU A 160 8.09 15.07 -0.52
CA LEU A 160 9.19 14.26 -0.06
C LEU A 160 9.85 14.82 1.20
N LYS A 161 9.51 16.04 1.64
CA LYS A 161 10.16 16.71 2.77
C LYS A 161 10.05 15.87 4.05
N GLY A 162 11.20 15.50 4.62
CA GLY A 162 11.28 14.67 5.83
C GLY A 162 11.38 13.16 5.57
N SER A 163 11.15 12.70 4.33
CA SER A 163 11.38 11.30 3.95
C SER A 163 12.86 11.01 3.70
N SER A 164 13.32 9.77 3.88
CA SER A 164 14.68 9.38 3.46
C SER A 164 14.87 9.44 1.94
N PHE A 165 13.76 9.57 1.19
CA PHE A 165 13.73 9.74 -0.25
C PHE A 165 13.90 11.20 -0.72
N ALA A 166 13.93 12.16 0.21
CA ALA A 166 14.01 13.60 -0.11
C ALA A 166 15.34 14.02 -0.76
N HIS A 167 16.44 13.34 -0.42
CA HIS A 167 17.79 13.87 -0.62
C HIS A 167 18.50 13.40 -1.90
N ALA A 168 17.85 12.57 -2.71
CA ALA A 168 18.48 12.06 -3.91
C ALA A 168 18.20 12.96 -5.11
N GLU A 169 19.25 13.29 -5.84
CA GLU A 169 19.26 14.10 -7.05
C GLU A 169 18.21 13.64 -8.08
N TRP A 170 17.03 14.25 -8.01
CA TRP A 170 16.09 14.27 -9.12
C TRP A 170 16.62 15.10 -10.30
N GLN A 171 17.70 15.87 -10.09
CA GLN A 171 18.29 16.79 -11.07
C GLN A 171 19.06 16.09 -12.21
N GLY A 172 19.34 14.78 -12.12
CA GLY A 172 20.08 14.05 -13.16
C GLY A 172 19.21 13.23 -14.13
N ILE A 173 17.95 12.95 -13.81
CA ILE A 173 17.09 12.06 -14.60
C ILE A 173 16.35 12.85 -15.69
N THR A 174 17.10 13.58 -16.51
CA THR A 174 16.63 13.85 -17.88
C THR A 174 16.60 12.53 -18.62
N ASN A 175 15.50 12.24 -19.33
CA ASN A 175 15.08 10.91 -19.81
C ASN A 175 16.04 10.12 -20.73
N ASN A 176 17.32 10.49 -20.87
CA ASN A 176 18.22 9.99 -21.91
C ASN A 176 19.57 9.45 -21.40
N VAL A 177 19.87 9.45 -20.10
CA VAL A 177 21.15 8.93 -19.60
C VAL A 177 20.94 7.60 -18.86
N PRO A 178 21.53 6.48 -19.32
CA PRO A 178 21.57 5.24 -18.58
C PRO A 178 22.27 5.47 -17.23
N LEU A 179 21.65 5.04 -16.14
CA LEU A 179 22.32 5.04 -14.83
C LEU A 179 23.52 4.08 -14.92
N THR A 180 24.74 4.62 -14.81
CA THR A 180 25.96 3.81 -14.69
C THR A 180 26.04 3.19 -13.28
N GLU A 181 26.61 1.98 -13.20
CA GLU A 181 26.60 1.11 -12.00
C GLU A 181 27.03 1.84 -10.72
N ASP A 182 28.06 2.69 -10.77
CA ASP A 182 28.68 3.30 -9.59
C ASP A 182 27.86 4.42 -8.91
N ASN A 183 27.09 5.22 -9.67
CA ASN A 183 26.26 6.29 -9.10
C ASN A 183 24.79 5.85 -8.87
N SER A 184 24.41 4.66 -9.35
CA SER A 184 23.01 4.20 -9.33
C SER A 184 22.59 3.59 -7.99
N MET A 185 23.50 2.99 -7.22
CA MET A 185 23.12 2.10 -6.11
C MET A 185 22.52 2.80 -4.88
N ASN A 186 22.63 4.13 -4.77
CA ASN A 186 22.11 4.90 -3.63
C ASN A 186 20.84 5.72 -3.95
N GLY A 187 20.31 5.59 -5.16
CA GLY A 187 19.09 6.29 -5.58
C GLY A 187 17.81 5.75 -4.89
N PRO A 188 16.77 6.57 -4.74
CA PRO A 188 15.52 6.23 -4.06
C PRO A 188 14.77 5.13 -4.80
N LEU A 189 14.87 5.11 -6.14
CA LEU A 189 14.35 4.02 -6.98
C LEU A 189 15.05 2.69 -6.67
N CYS A 190 16.37 2.70 -6.50
CA CYS A 190 17.14 1.50 -6.19
C CYS A 190 16.84 0.98 -4.79
N LYS A 191 16.67 1.89 -3.81
CA LYS A 191 16.18 1.54 -2.47
C LYS A 191 14.81 0.85 -2.55
N ILE A 192 13.83 1.44 -3.25
CA ILE A 192 12.50 0.84 -3.41
C ILE A 192 12.59 -0.54 -4.08
N ILE A 193 13.38 -0.68 -5.15
CA ILE A 193 13.56 -1.97 -5.84
C ILE A 193 14.16 -3.02 -4.91
N ALA A 194 15.19 -2.67 -4.14
CA ALA A 194 15.79 -3.57 -3.16
C ALA A 194 14.78 -4.00 -2.09
N MET A 195 13.94 -3.08 -1.61
CA MET A 195 12.90 -3.39 -0.63
C MET A 195 11.82 -4.32 -1.20
N ILE A 196 11.42 -4.14 -2.46
CA ILE A 196 10.52 -5.07 -3.14
C ILE A 196 11.12 -6.48 -3.21
N VAL A 197 12.41 -6.59 -3.50
CA VAL A 197 13.12 -7.88 -3.58
C VAL A 197 13.25 -8.55 -2.23
N ASN A 198 13.62 -7.81 -1.20
CA ASN A 198 13.65 -8.32 0.17
C ASN A 198 12.27 -8.85 0.59
N HIS A 199 11.20 -8.13 0.24
CA HIS A 199 9.84 -8.58 0.51
C HIS A 199 9.48 -9.88 -0.23
N ILE A 200 9.93 -10.08 -1.47
CA ILE A 200 9.76 -11.35 -2.20
C ILE A 200 10.50 -12.49 -1.51
N ILE A 201 11.73 -12.25 -1.03
CA ILE A 201 12.52 -13.26 -0.31
C ILE A 201 11.83 -13.63 1.01
N SER A 202 11.34 -12.66 1.77
CA SER A 202 10.58 -12.92 3.00
C SER A 202 9.31 -13.74 2.73
N LEU A 203 8.57 -13.45 1.65
CA LEU A 203 7.43 -14.26 1.22
C LEU A 203 7.86 -15.69 0.87
N ALA A 204 8.94 -15.86 0.09
CA ALA A 204 9.51 -17.17 -0.25
C ALA A 204 9.85 -18.01 0.99
N ASN A 205 10.51 -17.40 1.96
CA ASN A 205 10.87 -18.07 3.20
C ASN A 205 9.65 -18.44 4.06
N GLU A 206 8.62 -17.59 4.12
CA GLU A 206 7.38 -17.92 4.85
C GLU A 206 6.69 -19.14 4.25
N VAL A 207 6.61 -19.23 2.92
CA VAL A 207 5.99 -20.37 2.23
C VAL A 207 6.81 -21.65 2.40
N ALA A 208 8.13 -21.56 2.24
CA ALA A 208 9.04 -22.70 2.46
C ALA A 208 8.92 -23.25 3.89
N SER A 209 8.84 -22.36 4.89
CA SER A 209 8.75 -22.75 6.31
C SER A 209 7.45 -23.43 6.72
N ARG A 210 6.35 -23.22 5.98
CA ARG A 210 5.02 -23.70 6.39
C ARG A 210 4.52 -24.92 5.60
N ASP A 211 5.29 -25.42 4.62
CA ASP A 211 4.90 -26.54 3.74
C ASP A 211 3.46 -26.36 3.18
N ILE A 212 3.13 -25.12 2.80
CA ILE A 212 1.77 -24.74 2.38
C ILE A 212 1.60 -24.96 0.89
N CYS A 213 0.59 -25.75 0.51
CA CYS A 213 0.08 -25.81 -0.86
C CYS A 213 -0.32 -24.41 -1.35
N ILE A 214 0.25 -23.97 -2.48
CA ILE A 214 0.10 -22.62 -3.03
C ILE A 214 -1.38 -22.31 -3.28
N SER A 215 -2.01 -21.59 -2.34
CA SER A 215 -3.36 -21.08 -2.46
C SER A 215 -3.41 -19.90 -3.44
N SER A 216 -4.59 -19.63 -4.03
CA SER A 216 -4.83 -18.45 -4.87
C SER A 216 -4.49 -17.11 -4.19
N ALA A 217 -4.54 -17.05 -2.85
CA ALA A 217 -4.12 -15.88 -2.07
C ALA A 217 -2.59 -15.69 -2.09
N VAL A 218 -1.84 -16.79 -2.02
CA VAL A 218 -0.37 -16.81 -2.07
C VAL A 218 0.13 -16.43 -3.46
N ASP A 219 -0.49 -16.96 -4.51
CA ASP A 219 -0.18 -16.59 -5.91
C ASP A 219 -0.35 -15.08 -6.17
N LYS A 220 -1.42 -14.48 -5.62
CA LYS A 220 -1.63 -13.03 -5.70
C LYS A 220 -0.58 -12.24 -4.92
N ALA A 221 -0.16 -12.74 -3.76
CA ALA A 221 0.88 -12.11 -2.94
C ALA A 221 2.22 -12.06 -3.69
N TYR A 222 2.64 -13.12 -4.39
CA TYR A 222 3.87 -13.11 -5.21
C TYR A 222 3.78 -12.25 -6.47
N LYS A 223 2.64 -12.23 -7.15
CA LYS A 223 2.47 -11.44 -8.38
C LYS A 223 2.55 -9.93 -8.13
N THR A 224 2.17 -9.49 -6.94
CA THR A 224 2.04 -8.07 -6.62
C THR A 224 3.40 -7.33 -6.62
N PRO A 225 4.45 -7.81 -5.93
CA PRO A 225 5.81 -7.26 -6.02
C PRO A 225 6.35 -7.09 -7.44
N PHE A 226 6.24 -8.12 -8.29
CA PHE A 226 6.70 -8.02 -9.68
C PHE A 226 5.92 -6.97 -10.49
N ARG A 227 4.60 -6.88 -10.26
CA ARG A 227 3.77 -5.82 -10.85
C ARG A 227 4.23 -4.42 -10.42
N LEU A 228 4.64 -4.27 -9.15
CA LEU A 228 5.20 -3.01 -8.65
C LEU A 228 6.52 -2.65 -9.33
N MET A 229 7.44 -3.60 -9.50
CA MET A 229 8.69 -3.38 -10.24
C MET A 229 8.41 -2.96 -11.68
N LEU A 230 7.52 -3.67 -12.39
CA LEU A 230 7.14 -3.33 -13.76
C LEU A 230 6.52 -1.94 -13.86
N LYS A 231 5.66 -1.59 -12.91
CA LYS A 231 5.06 -0.25 -12.84
C LYS A 231 6.13 0.82 -12.61
N LEU A 232 7.05 0.59 -11.69
CA LEU A 232 8.14 1.51 -11.40
C LEU A 232 9.05 1.72 -12.61
N VAL A 233 9.43 0.64 -13.32
CA VAL A 233 10.23 0.71 -14.56
C VAL A 233 9.47 1.42 -15.68
N SER A 234 8.15 1.20 -15.78
CA SER A 234 7.31 1.91 -16.76
C SER A 234 7.27 3.41 -16.47
N CYS A 235 7.15 3.79 -15.19
CA CYS A 235 7.26 5.18 -14.77
C CYS A 235 8.68 5.69 -14.98
N TYR A 236 9.73 4.92 -14.66
CA TYR A 236 11.14 5.33 -14.68
C TYR A 236 11.99 4.34 -15.49
N PRO A 237 12.09 4.52 -16.82
CA PRO A 237 12.87 3.62 -17.68
C PRO A 237 14.35 3.50 -17.27
N SER A 238 14.92 4.53 -16.65
CA SER A 238 16.29 4.51 -16.09
C SER A 238 16.50 3.40 -15.06
N ALA A 239 15.46 2.96 -14.35
CA ALA A 239 15.52 1.90 -13.36
C ALA A 239 15.52 0.48 -13.95
N ALA A 240 15.37 0.33 -15.28
CA ALA A 240 15.25 -0.97 -15.93
C ALA A 240 16.52 -1.84 -15.76
N ALA A 241 17.70 -1.26 -15.98
CA ALA A 241 18.97 -1.97 -15.86
C ALA A 241 19.20 -2.51 -14.44
N VAL A 242 18.96 -1.65 -13.43
CA VAL A 242 19.06 -2.02 -12.01
C VAL A 242 18.04 -3.09 -11.64
N THR A 243 16.79 -2.94 -12.10
CA THR A 243 15.72 -3.92 -11.86
C THR A 243 16.10 -5.30 -12.43
N LEU A 244 16.61 -5.35 -13.66
CA LEU A 244 17.06 -6.61 -14.29
C LEU A 244 18.23 -7.23 -13.55
N HIS A 245 19.21 -6.42 -13.13
CA HIS A 245 20.33 -6.89 -12.33
C HIS A 245 19.87 -7.53 -11.01
N ILE A 246 18.98 -6.85 -10.28
CA ILE A 246 18.48 -7.34 -9.00
C ILE A 246 17.57 -8.57 -9.18
N LEU A 247 16.73 -8.61 -10.22
CA LEU A 247 15.93 -9.80 -10.56
C LEU A 247 16.82 -11.03 -10.86
N LYS A 248 17.94 -10.83 -11.56
CA LYS A 248 18.91 -11.90 -11.80
C LYS A 248 19.50 -12.43 -10.49
N SER A 249 19.78 -11.56 -9.52
CA SER A 249 20.24 -11.97 -8.19
C SER A 249 19.15 -12.71 -7.41
N LEU A 250 17.91 -12.22 -7.44
CA LEU A 250 16.76 -12.87 -6.81
C LEU A 250 16.55 -14.30 -7.31
N VAL A 251 16.63 -14.53 -8.63
CA VAL A 251 16.48 -15.88 -9.19
C VAL A 251 17.57 -16.83 -8.67
N LYS A 252 18.80 -16.35 -8.47
CA LYS A 252 19.87 -17.16 -7.88
C LYS A 252 19.60 -17.49 -6.42
N GLU A 253 19.13 -16.53 -5.63
CA GLU A 253 18.81 -16.74 -4.21
C GLU A 253 17.62 -17.69 -4.03
N LEU A 254 16.55 -17.53 -4.82
CA LEU A 254 15.42 -18.45 -4.78
C LEU A 254 15.80 -19.88 -5.17
N PHE A 255 16.75 -20.04 -6.09
CA PHE A 255 17.30 -21.35 -6.44
C PHE A 255 18.05 -22.01 -5.27
N LEU A 256 18.78 -21.22 -4.47
CA LEU A 256 19.47 -21.72 -3.27
C LEU A 256 18.49 -22.15 -2.18
N ILE A 257 17.43 -21.37 -1.95
CA ILE A 257 16.37 -21.71 -0.99
C ILE A 257 15.71 -23.05 -1.35
N ASN A 258 15.45 -23.28 -2.64
CA ASN A 258 14.85 -24.55 -3.10
C ASN A 258 15.84 -25.73 -3.11
N GLY A 259 17.15 -25.45 -3.09
CA GLY A 259 18.21 -26.47 -3.10
C GLY A 259 18.58 -27.00 -1.71
N SER A 260 18.31 -26.24 -0.64
CA SER A 260 18.60 -26.68 0.73
C SER A 260 17.68 -27.78 1.24
N ASP A 261 16.42 -27.83 0.77
CA ASP A 261 15.43 -28.85 1.17
C ASP A 261 15.77 -30.27 0.69
N TYR A 262 16.66 -30.41 -0.30
CA TYR A 262 17.11 -31.71 -0.81
C TYR A 262 18.38 -32.23 -0.13
N SER A 263 18.98 -31.48 0.81
CA SER A 263 20.27 -31.82 1.41
C SER A 263 20.20 -32.49 2.79
N GLU A 264 19.01 -32.57 3.42
CA GLU A 264 18.83 -33.21 4.74
C GLU A 264 18.22 -34.62 4.70
N VAL A 265 18.16 -35.26 3.53
CA VAL A 265 17.82 -36.69 3.42
C VAL A 265 19.01 -37.45 2.84
N SER A 266 19.99 -37.76 3.69
CA SER A 266 21.00 -38.79 3.43
C SER A 266 21.37 -39.51 4.73
#